data_AF-A0A662N0Y4-F1
#
_entry.id   AF-A0A662N0Y4-F1
#
_cell.length_a   1.000
_cell.length_b   1.000
_cell.length_c   1.000
_cell.angle_alpha   90.00
_cell.angle_beta   90.00
_cell.angle_gamma   90.00
#
_symmetry.space_group_name_H-M   'P 1'
#
loop_
_entity.id
_entity.type
_entity.pdbx_description
1 polymer ?
#
loop_
_entity_poly.entity_id
_entity_poly.type
_entity_poly.pdbx_seq_one_letter_code
_entity_poly.pdbx_strand_id
1 'polypeptide(L)'
;MLPSTEKRRRAAAMRKLEIQDADIMRIAIQEEILRSEESRYDHRLHGMLLVCSGFSCGEVAQIFGRSRRTVQYWVRRFEQSGFAGLQETPRPGRPGAVDDV
;
A
#
# COMPACT_ATOMS: atom_id res chain seq x y z
N MET A 1 -1.15 17.71 -47.14
CA MET A 1 -0.57 16.99 -45.99
C MET A 1 -1.73 16.55 -45.10
N LEU A 2 -2.02 15.23 -45.08
CA LEU A 2 -3.23 14.66 -44.48
C LEU A 2 -3.25 14.77 -42.94
N PRO A 3 -4.45 14.79 -42.32
CA PRO A 3 -4.73 15.68 -41.22
C PRO A 3 -4.49 15.09 -39.82
N SER A 4 -4.38 16.02 -38.88
CA SER A 4 -4.41 15.94 -37.42
C SER A 4 -5.67 15.24 -36.83
N THR A 5 -6.11 14.12 -37.41
CA THR A 5 -7.26 13.32 -36.96
C THR A 5 -6.84 12.16 -36.05
N GLU A 6 -5.61 11.67 -36.16
CA GLU A 6 -5.12 10.54 -35.36
C GLU A 6 -4.83 10.92 -33.91
N LYS A 7 -4.31 12.13 -33.67
CA LYS A 7 -4.14 12.69 -32.33
C LYS A 7 -5.48 12.99 -31.63
N ARG A 8 -6.51 13.39 -32.38
CA ARG A 8 -7.86 13.63 -31.82
C ARG A 8 -8.63 12.34 -31.52
N ARG A 9 -8.31 11.24 -32.22
CA ARG A 9 -8.92 9.92 -31.98
C ARG A 9 -8.38 9.19 -30.73
N ARG A 10 -7.13 9.43 -30.32
CA ARG A 10 -6.58 8.82 -29.09
C ARG A 10 -7.08 9.44 -27.77
N ALA A 11 -7.54 10.69 -27.82
CA ALA A 11 -8.12 11.38 -26.66
C ALA A 11 -9.61 11.07 -26.47
N ALA A 12 -10.30 10.57 -27.50
CA ALA A 12 -11.67 10.08 -27.39
C ALA A 12 -11.68 8.71 -26.71
N ALA A 13 -12.07 8.69 -25.44
CA ALA A 13 -12.55 7.54 -24.68
C ALA A 13 -11.52 6.54 -24.10
N MET A 14 -10.44 7.02 -23.47
CA MET A 14 -10.00 6.31 -22.25
C MET A 14 -11.02 6.62 -21.16
N ARG A 15 -12.14 5.90 -21.17
CA ARG A 15 -13.07 5.89 -20.04
C ARG A 15 -12.28 5.40 -18.83
N LYS A 16 -12.32 6.16 -17.74
CA LYS A 16 -11.78 5.72 -16.45
C LYS A 16 -12.42 4.37 -16.16
N LEU A 17 -11.60 3.34 -15.97
CA LEU A 17 -12.10 2.05 -15.54
C LEU A 17 -12.58 2.21 -14.10
N GLU A 18 -13.82 1.82 -13.86
CA GLU A 18 -14.46 1.90 -12.55
C GLU A 18 -14.69 0.48 -12.02
N ILE A 19 -14.42 0.31 -10.74
CA ILE A 19 -14.75 -0.92 -10.02
C ILE A 19 -16.20 -0.78 -9.54
N GLN A 20 -17.05 -1.74 -9.89
CA GLN A 20 -18.41 -1.81 -9.34
C GLN A 20 -18.35 -2.04 -7.83
N ASP A 21 -19.26 -1.42 -7.07
CA ASP A 21 -19.28 -1.49 -5.60
C ASP A 21 -17.92 -1.14 -4.96
N ALA A 22 -17.28 -0.08 -5.45
CA ALA A 22 -15.91 0.30 -5.11
C ALA A 22 -15.64 0.37 -3.59
N ASP A 23 -16.61 0.79 -2.77
CA ASP A 23 -16.44 0.85 -1.32
C ASP A 23 -16.40 -0.54 -0.67
N ILE A 24 -17.22 -1.48 -1.15
CA ILE A 24 -17.18 -2.89 -0.71
C ILE A 24 -15.89 -3.53 -1.18
N MET A 25 -15.53 -3.33 -2.45
CA MET A 25 -14.31 -3.89 -3.02
C MET A 25 -13.05 -3.33 -2.34
N ARG A 26 -13.06 -2.05 -1.90
CA ARG A 26 -11.95 -1.48 -1.12
C ARG A 26 -11.72 -2.27 0.17
N ILE A 27 -12.79 -2.63 0.89
CA ILE A 27 -12.69 -3.42 2.12
C ILE A 27 -12.15 -4.82 1.81
N ALA A 28 -12.71 -5.50 0.82
CA ALA A 28 -12.27 -6.85 0.42
C ALA A 28 -10.80 -6.89 -0.01
N ILE A 29 -10.33 -5.89 -0.77
CA ILE A 29 -8.92 -5.77 -1.17
C ILE A 29 -8.04 -5.52 0.07
N GLN A 30 -8.49 -4.70 1.01
CA GLN A 30 -7.75 -4.45 2.25
C GLN A 30 -7.63 -5.72 3.10
N GLU A 31 -8.67 -6.54 3.17
CA GLU A 31 -8.65 -7.83 3.85
C GLU A 31 -7.70 -8.82 3.15
N GLU A 32 -7.73 -8.88 1.83
CA GLU A 32 -6.82 -9.75 1.05
C GLU A 32 -5.35 -9.33 1.25
N ILE A 33 -5.07 -8.02 1.30
CA ILE A 33 -3.74 -7.51 1.66
C ILE A 33 -3.31 -8.02 3.05
N LEU A 34 -4.24 -8.09 4.00
CA LEU A 34 -3.95 -8.51 5.37
C LEU A 34 -3.83 -10.03 5.54
N ARG A 35 -4.24 -10.83 4.55
CA ARG A 35 -4.36 -12.29 4.63
C ARG A 35 -3.05 -13.02 4.87
N SER A 36 -1.92 -12.49 4.41
CA SER A 36 -0.60 -13.12 4.57
C SER A 36 0.48 -12.10 4.93
N GLU A 37 1.60 -12.58 5.49
CA GLU A 37 2.78 -11.74 5.74
C GLU A 37 3.39 -11.22 4.44
N GLU A 38 3.41 -12.04 3.39
CA GLU A 38 3.91 -11.70 2.05
C GLU A 38 3.08 -10.57 1.41
N SER A 39 1.74 -10.68 1.40
CA SER A 39 0.86 -9.63 0.89
C SER A 39 1.03 -8.31 1.64
N ARG A 40 1.23 -8.37 2.97
CA ARG A 40 1.49 -7.18 3.79
C ARG A 40 2.87 -6.59 3.51
N TYR A 41 3.88 -7.42 3.24
CA TYR A 41 5.20 -6.99 2.82
C TYR A 41 5.15 -6.26 1.47
N ASP A 42 4.50 -6.85 0.47
CA ASP A 42 4.33 -6.25 -0.86
C ASP A 42 3.53 -4.95 -0.81
N HIS A 43 2.51 -4.89 0.04
CA HIS A 43 1.76 -3.65 0.26
C HIS A 43 2.65 -2.52 0.81
N ARG A 44 3.58 -2.85 1.71
CA ARG A 44 4.56 -1.87 2.23
C ARG A 44 5.57 -1.44 1.16
N LEU A 45 5.98 -2.36 0.28
CA LEU A 45 6.81 -2.02 -0.89
C LEU A 45 6.11 -1.01 -1.81
N HIS A 46 4.84 -1.23 -2.13
CA HIS A 46 4.05 -0.25 -2.90
C HIS A 46 4.01 1.12 -2.21
N GLY A 47 3.91 1.14 -0.88
CA GLY A 47 4.02 2.38 -0.10
C GLY A 47 5.37 3.08 -0.27
N MET A 48 6.47 2.35 -0.23
CA MET A 48 7.81 2.92 -0.46
C MET A 48 7.96 3.45 -1.88
N LEU A 49 7.44 2.75 -2.90
CA LEU A 49 7.45 3.23 -4.29
C LEU A 49 6.73 4.59 -4.44
N LEU A 50 5.60 4.77 -3.76
CA LEU A 50 4.89 6.06 -3.76
C LEU A 50 5.72 7.15 -3.08
N VAL A 51 6.36 6.86 -1.95
CA VAL A 51 7.25 7.82 -1.27
C VAL A 51 8.44 8.19 -2.17
N CYS A 52 9.09 7.22 -2.81
CA CYS A 52 10.15 7.47 -3.79
C CYS A 52 9.68 8.29 -4.99
N SER A 53 8.39 8.18 -5.34
CA SER A 53 7.75 8.98 -6.40
C SER A 53 7.39 10.41 -5.97
N GLY A 54 7.77 10.82 -4.75
CA GLY A 54 7.58 12.17 -4.24
C GLY A 54 6.34 12.39 -3.39
N PHE A 55 5.52 11.36 -3.15
CA PHE A 55 4.36 11.48 -2.27
C PHE A 55 4.80 11.54 -0.80
N SER A 56 4.18 12.42 -0.03
CA SER A 56 4.37 12.48 1.40
C SER A 56 3.77 11.27 2.11
N CYS A 57 4.26 10.94 3.31
CA CYS A 57 3.67 9.88 4.13
C CYS A 57 2.16 10.09 4.42
N GLY A 58 1.69 11.35 4.41
CA GLY A 58 0.27 11.66 4.60
C GLY A 58 -0.58 11.28 3.38
N GLU A 59 -0.12 11.62 2.18
CA GLU A 59 -0.80 11.28 0.93
C GLU A 59 -0.85 9.77 0.70
N VAL A 60 0.28 9.06 0.92
CA VAL A 60 0.32 7.59 0.83
C VAL A 60 -0.65 6.96 1.83
N ALA A 61 -0.72 7.49 3.05
CA ALA A 61 -1.66 7.00 4.06
C ALA A 61 -3.12 7.18 3.64
N GLN A 62 -3.46 8.32 3.02
CA GLN A 62 -4.80 8.55 2.46
C GLN A 62 -5.13 7.57 1.32
N ILE A 63 -4.18 7.33 0.41
CA ILE A 63 -4.36 6.37 -0.70
C ILE A 63 -4.66 4.96 -0.18
N PHE A 64 -3.97 4.53 0.88
CA PHE A 64 -4.13 3.18 1.44
C PHE A 64 -5.21 3.05 2.53
N GLY A 65 -5.81 4.15 2.99
CA GLY A 65 -6.71 4.13 4.14
C GLY A 65 -5.99 3.73 5.44
N ARG A 66 -4.74 4.17 5.61
CA ARG A 66 -3.91 3.93 6.81
C ARG A 66 -3.64 5.23 7.55
N SER A 67 -3.01 5.13 8.73
CA SER A 67 -2.54 6.31 9.45
C SER A 67 -1.21 6.82 8.88
N ARG A 68 -0.99 8.14 8.87
CA ARG A 68 0.32 8.75 8.54
C ARG A 68 1.46 8.14 9.35
N ARG A 69 1.22 7.85 10.64
CA ARG A 69 2.21 7.24 11.55
C ARG A 69 2.65 5.87 11.06
N THR A 70 1.75 5.07 10.48
CA THR A 70 2.04 3.75 9.93
C THR A 70 3.04 3.84 8.77
N VAL A 71 2.81 4.75 7.82
CA VAL A 71 3.71 4.94 6.68
C VAL A 71 5.06 5.50 7.13
N GLN A 72 5.06 6.46 8.07
CA GLN A 72 6.31 6.96 8.67
C GLN A 72 7.13 5.86 9.34
N TYR A 73 6.46 4.92 10.01
CA TYR A 73 7.12 3.78 10.61
C TYR A 73 7.77 2.88 9.55
N TRP A 74 7.09 2.60 8.44
CA TRP A 74 7.67 1.84 7.32
C TRP A 74 8.92 2.52 6.75
N VAL A 75 8.84 3.83 6.46
CA VAL A 75 9.99 4.60 5.95
C VAL A 75 11.16 4.51 6.93
N ARG A 76 10.93 4.75 8.23
CA ARG A 76 12.00 4.67 9.23
C ARG A 76 12.65 3.29 9.29
N ARG A 77 11.85 2.22 9.24
CA ARG A 77 12.37 0.85 9.28
C ARG A 77 13.13 0.49 8.00
N PHE A 78 12.67 0.97 6.86
CA PHE A 78 13.37 0.82 5.59
C PHE A 78 14.73 1.54 5.60
N GLU A 79 14.79 2.79 6.05
CA GLU A 79 16.07 3.52 6.18
C GLU A 79 17.05 2.84 7.15
N GLN A 80 16.53 2.16 8.18
CA GLN A 80 17.36 1.47 9.19
C GLN A 80 17.86 0.09 8.74
N SER A 81 17.10 -0.64 7.93
CA SER A 81 17.33 -2.08 7.70
C SER A 81 17.02 -2.53 6.27
N GLY A 82 16.83 -1.58 5.35
CA GLY A 82 16.43 -1.84 3.96
C GLY A 82 15.12 -2.63 3.87
N PHE A 83 15.05 -3.52 2.88
CA PHE A 83 13.89 -4.38 2.64
C PHE A 83 13.51 -5.24 3.85
N ALA A 84 14.48 -5.73 4.63
CA ALA A 84 14.21 -6.51 5.84
C ALA A 84 13.39 -5.71 6.88
N GLY A 85 13.55 -4.38 6.91
CA GLY A 85 12.77 -3.50 7.78
C GLY A 85 11.27 -3.46 7.45
N LEU A 86 10.89 -3.88 6.24
CA LEU A 86 9.50 -3.99 5.82
C LEU A 86 8.91 -5.36 6.06
N GLN A 87 9.67 -6.37 6.47
CA GLN A 87 9.09 -7.67 6.81
C GLN A 87 8.32 -7.58 8.13
N GLU A 88 7.31 -8.43 8.30
CA GLU A 88 6.69 -8.56 9.61
C GLU A 88 7.63 -9.31 10.54
N THR A 89 8.04 -8.65 11.62
CA THR A 89 8.69 -9.35 12.72
C THR A 89 7.61 -9.96 13.60
N PRO A 90 7.72 -11.25 13.97
CA PRO A 90 6.90 -11.84 15.00
C PRO A 90 6.93 -10.93 16.23
N ARG A 91 5.77 -10.49 16.71
CA ARG A 91 5.71 -9.88 18.04
C ARG A 91 5.97 -11.03 19.02
N PRO A 92 7.02 -11.01 19.85
CA PRO A 92 7.07 -11.92 20.98
C PRO A 92 5.79 -11.63 21.77
N GLY A 93 4.88 -12.60 21.79
CA GLY A 93 3.67 -12.52 22.60
C GLY A 93 4.07 -12.21 24.04
N ARG A 94 3.21 -11.52 24.77
CA ARG A 94 3.37 -11.36 26.23
C ARG A 94 3.65 -12.75 26.81
N PRO A 95 4.78 -12.99 27.49
CA PRO A 95 5.02 -14.29 28.10
C PRO A 95 3.83 -14.60 29.01
N GLY A 96 3.14 -15.70 28.72
CA GLY A 96 2.08 -16.19 29.60
C GLY A 96 2.73 -16.42 30.96
N ALA A 97 2.18 -15.81 32.01
CA ALA A 97 2.52 -16.22 33.36
C ALA A 97 2.11 -17.69 33.46
N VAL A 98 3.09 -18.58 33.43
CA VAL A 98 2.92 -19.92 33.96
C VAL A 98 2.90 -19.73 35.46
N ASP A 99 1.75 -19.99 36.06
CA ASP A 99 1.63 -20.11 37.50
C ASP A 99 2.54 -21.27 37.93
N ASP A 100 3.62 -20.93 38.65
CA ASP A 100 4.45 -21.94 39.30
C ASP A 100 3.66 -22.61 40.43
N VAL A 101 3.81 -23.94 40.44
CA VAL A 101 3.29 -24.99 41.32
C VAL A 101 3.10 -24.60 42.79
#